data_AF-A0A9E5LEW1-F1
#
_entry.id   AF-A0A9E5LEW1-F1
#
_cell.length_a   1.000
_cell.length_b   1.000
_cell.length_c   1.000
_cell.angle_alpha   90.00
_cell.angle_beta   90.00
_cell.angle_gamma   90.00
#
_symmetry.space_group_name_H-M   'P 1'
#
loop_
_entity.id
_entity.type
_entity.pdbx_description
1 polymer ?
#
loop_
_entity_poly.entity_id
_entity_poly.type
_entity_poly.pdbx_seq_one_letter_code
_entity_poly.pdbx_strand_id
1 'polypeptide(L)' 'MPPLKTSASDMVKNARARIEEIETSDLIIMMEDPNVVIVDIRDIRERQRSGYIPGSFHAPRGMIEFW' A
#
# COMPACT_ATOMS: atom_id res chain seq x y z
N MET A 1 15.11 -0.31 -27.85
CA MET A 1 14.27 0.54 -26.98
C MET A 1 15.16 1.62 -26.38
N PRO A 2 14.76 2.90 -26.42
CA PRO A 2 15.46 3.93 -25.66
C PRO A 2 15.38 3.60 -24.14
N PRO A 3 16.42 3.94 -23.36
CA PRO A 3 16.41 3.72 -21.92
C PRO A 3 15.30 4.55 -21.26
N LEU A 4 14.66 3.97 -20.23
CA LEU A 4 13.71 4.71 -19.40
C LEU A 4 14.44 5.83 -18.67
N LYS A 5 13.84 7.03 -18.67
CA LYS A 5 14.43 8.23 -18.07
C LYS A 5 14.41 8.24 -16.54
N THR A 6 13.52 7.46 -15.96
CA THR A 6 13.28 7.40 -14.52
C THR A 6 13.31 5.95 -14.08
N SER A 7 14.12 5.62 -13.09
CA SER A 7 14.16 4.26 -12.55
C SER A 7 12.97 4.02 -11.60
N ALA A 8 12.64 2.75 -11.36
CA ALA A 8 11.65 2.40 -10.34
C ALA A 8 12.05 2.93 -8.94
N SER A 9 13.36 2.94 -8.64
CA SER A 9 13.89 3.51 -7.40
C SER A 9 13.60 5.01 -7.27
N ASP A 10 13.80 5.77 -8.35
CA ASP A 10 13.52 7.21 -8.38
C ASP A 10 12.01 7.48 -8.20
N MET A 11 11.16 6.66 -8.81
CA MET A 11 9.70 6.76 -8.63
C MET A 11 9.29 6.54 -7.16
N VAL A 12 9.83 5.53 -6.50
CA VAL A 12 9.56 5.24 -5.08
C VAL A 12 10.08 6.37 -4.18
N LYS A 13 11.30 6.86 -4.43
CA LYS A 13 11.87 8.00 -3.69
C LYS A 13 10.99 9.24 -3.79
N ASN A 14 10.52 9.56 -5.00
CA ASN A 14 9.66 10.71 -5.22
C ASN A 14 8.27 10.54 -4.61
N ALA A 15 7.75 9.32 -4.51
CA ALA A 15 6.49 9.03 -3.84
C ALA A 15 6.62 9.23 -2.32
N ARG A 16 7.66 8.66 -1.70
CA ARG A 16 7.96 8.80 -0.26
C ARG A 16 8.07 10.25 0.18
N ALA A 17 8.67 11.11 -0.65
CA ALA A 17 8.80 12.54 -0.35
C ALA A 17 7.46 13.31 -0.29
N ARG A 18 6.33 12.68 -0.67
CA ARG A 18 5.00 13.32 -0.71
C ARG A 18 3.95 12.62 0.15
N ILE A 19 4.32 11.55 0.84
CA ILE A 19 3.41 10.80 1.70
C ILE A 19 3.96 10.75 3.12
N GLU A 20 3.09 10.51 4.07
CA GLU A 20 3.48 10.12 5.42
C GLU A 20 3.73 8.61 5.46
N GLU A 21 4.87 8.19 5.97
CA GLU A 21 5.16 6.78 6.24
C GLU A 21 4.83 6.52 7.72
N ILE A 22 3.95 5.54 7.98
CA ILE A 22 3.51 5.17 9.33
C ILE A 22 4.25 3.90 9.75
N GLU A 23 4.83 3.93 10.95
CA GLU A 23 5.50 2.76 11.54
C GLU A 23 4.50 1.69 11.98
N THR A 24 4.94 0.43 12.00
CA THR A 24 4.03 -0.70 12.27
C THR A 24 3.41 -0.62 13.66
N SER A 25 4.16 -0.17 14.67
CA SER A 25 3.65 0.01 16.03
C SER A 25 2.52 1.03 16.08
N ASP A 26 2.65 2.12 15.32
CA ASP A 26 1.70 3.22 15.32
C ASP A 26 0.43 2.81 14.58
N LEU A 27 0.57 2.09 13.45
CA LEU A 27 -0.56 1.52 12.73
C LEU A 27 -1.39 0.58 13.61
N ILE A 28 -0.75 -0.25 14.44
CA ILE A 28 -1.46 -1.17 15.36
C ILE A 28 -2.34 -0.38 16.34
N ILE A 29 -1.87 0.76 16.83
CA ILE A 29 -2.65 1.65 17.71
C ILE A 29 -3.80 2.30 16.93
N MET A 30 -3.53 2.75 15.70
CA MET A 30 -4.53 3.39 14.83
C MET A 30 -5.66 2.46 14.39
N MET A 31 -5.49 1.13 14.48
CA MET A 31 -6.52 0.15 14.10
C MET A 31 -7.81 0.25 14.92
N GLU A 32 -7.77 0.90 16.09
CA GLU A 32 -8.96 1.13 16.93
C GLU A 32 -9.79 2.34 16.49
N ASP A 33 -9.24 3.23 15.65
CA ASP A 33 -9.94 4.42 15.17
C ASP A 33 -10.90 4.07 14.02
N PRO A 34 -12.22 4.28 14.16
CA PRO A 34 -13.18 3.99 13.10
C PRO A 34 -13.01 4.87 11.85
N ASN A 35 -12.21 5.93 11.91
CA ASN A 35 -11.90 6.80 10.76
C ASN A 35 -10.69 6.30 9.96
N VAL A 36 -10.02 5.24 10.39
CA VAL A 36 -8.86 4.67 9.70
C VAL A 36 -9.28 3.49 8.85
N VAL A 37 -8.91 3.53 7.56
CA VAL A 37 -9.11 2.41 6.63
C VAL A 37 -7.76 1.88 6.18
N ILE A 38 -7.49 0.61 6.48
CA ILE A 38 -6.31 -0.09 5.97
C ILE A 38 -6.64 -0.70 4.62
N VAL A 39 -5.97 -0.25 3.56
CA VAL A 39 -6.14 -0.76 2.20
C VAL A 39 -4.98 -1.68 1.82
N ASP A 40 -5.27 -2.97 1.66
CA ASP A 40 -4.33 -3.98 1.18
C ASP A 40 -4.32 -3.95 -0.36
N ILE A 41 -3.20 -3.50 -0.94
CA ILE A 41 -3.04 -3.32 -2.39
C ILE A 41 -2.38 -4.51 -3.10
N ARG A 42 -2.13 -5.61 -2.39
CA ARG A 42 -1.44 -6.79 -2.91
C ARG A 42 -2.32 -7.59 -3.88
N ASP A 43 -1.67 -8.46 -4.66
CA ASP A 43 -2.38 -9.45 -5.47
C ASP A 43 -3.17 -10.41 -4.56
N ILE A 44 -4.34 -10.84 -5.01
CA ILE A 44 -5.22 -11.73 -4.22
C ILE A 44 -4.53 -13.05 -3.82
N ARG A 45 -3.61 -13.55 -4.65
CA ARG A 45 -2.87 -14.79 -4.38
C ARG A 45 -1.89 -14.65 -3.21
N GLU A 46 -1.30 -13.47 -3.04
CA GLU A 46 -0.44 -13.18 -1.88
C GLU A 46 -1.25 -13.19 -0.59
N ARG A 47 -2.45 -12.61 -0.67
CA ARG A 47 -3.39 -12.51 0.44
C ARG A 47 -3.88 -13.88 0.91
N GLN A 48 -4.18 -14.77 -0.04
CA GLN A 48 -4.57 -16.15 0.24
C GLN A 48 -3.43 -16.97 0.84
N ARG A 49 -2.18 -16.75 0.39
CA ARG A 49 -1.02 -17.52 0.85
C ARG A 49 -0.52 -17.09 2.23
N SER A 50 -0.44 -15.78 2.47
CA SER A 50 0.25 -15.21 3.63
C SER A 50 -0.69 -14.58 4.66
N GLY A 51 -2.00 -14.61 4.41
CA GLY A 51 -2.97 -13.87 5.22
C GLY A 51 -2.90 -12.36 4.96
N TYR A 52 -3.65 -11.62 5.78
CA TYR A 52 -3.81 -10.18 5.68
C TYR A 52 -4.18 -9.58 7.03
N ILE A 53 -4.05 -8.26 7.15
CA ILE A 53 -4.42 -7.51 8.35
C ILE A 53 -5.94 -7.63 8.55
N PRO A 54 -6.44 -8.13 9.70
CA PRO A 54 -7.87 -8.22 9.96
C PRO A 54 -8.56 -6.86 9.80
N GLY A 55 -9.74 -6.85 9.17
CA GLY A 55 -10.47 -5.61 8.88
C GLY A 55 -9.95 -4.79 7.70
N SER A 56 -8.84 -5.19 7.05
CA SER A 56 -8.34 -4.48 5.89
C SER A 56 -9.28 -4.62 4.69
N PHE A 57 -9.51 -3.51 3.99
CA PHE A 57 -10.15 -3.49 2.68
C PHE A 57 -9.16 -3.95 1.61
N HIS A 58 -9.62 -4.66 0.59
CA HIS A 58 -8.75 -5.15 -0.48
C HIS A 58 -9.06 -4.44 -1.79
N ALA A 59 -8.06 -3.73 -2.33
CA ALA A 59 -8.13 -3.04 -3.60
C ALA A 59 -6.76 -3.13 -4.28
N PRO A 60 -6.54 -4.11 -5.19
CA PRO A 60 -5.23 -4.33 -5.82
C PRO A 60 -4.68 -3.07 -6.47
N ARG A 61 -3.36 -2.85 -6.36
CA ARG A 61 -2.71 -1.61 -6.86
C ARG A 61 -3.03 -1.28 -8.32
N GLY A 62 -3.21 -2.27 -9.19
CA GLY A 62 -3.52 -2.04 -10.61
C GLY A 62 -4.96 -1.59 -10.88
N MET A 63 -5.84 -1.63 -9.88
CA MET A 63 -7.26 -1.30 -9.99
C MET A 63 -7.68 -0.17 -9.04
N ILE A 64 -6.83 0.26 -8.10
CA ILE A 64 -7.21 1.14 -6.99
C ILE A 64 -7.71 2.51 -7.46
N GLU A 65 -7.24 3.00 -8.60
CA GLU A 65 -7.69 4.26 -9.20
C GLU A 65 -9.10 4.17 -9.81
N PHE A 66 -9.64 2.97 -10.00
CA PHE A 66 -10.92 2.70 -10.66
C PHE A 66 -11.90 1.90 -9.77
N TRP A 67 -11.51 1.66 -8.53
CA TRP A 67 -12.23 0.78 -7.60
C TRP A 67 -13.40 1.48 -6.91
#